data_AF-A0A9D1F9K0-F1
#
_entry.id   AF-A0A9D1F9K0-F1
#
_cell.length_a   1.000
_cell.length_b   1.000
_cell.length_c   1.000
_cell.angle_alpha   90.00
_cell.angle_beta   90.00
_cell.angle_gamma   90.00
#
_symmetry.space_group_name_H-M   'P 1'
#
loop_
_entity.id
_entity.type
_entity.pdbx_description
1 polymer ?
#
loop_
_entity_poly.entity_id
_entity_poly.type
_entity_poly.pdbx_seq_one_letter_code
_entity_poly.pdbx_strand_id
1 'polypeptide(L)'
;MRAKTNRTLILCLLIAAGAAGFFLRRWQLSTAFDETGLVLSGSPSIWILSVFALVVTVLAAVAAARLDKRSAYTDCFSSGAPEMAVTVLSAALVLAGCVLAMANGQRTALVTVLGVAAALAMGAVGLLRCRGVVPVAAVHLIPCAYLIVTLIVDFRRWSVDPTVLDYCFDLFAAIGTVCATVNLMGFCFDKGRRRETVFWCLAGCFFAMVSLGDMGVVRWLTTGGLALWLGVNGWQLLED
;
A
#
# COMPACT_ATOMS: atom_id res chain seq x y z
N MET A 1 -26.26 15.80 12.54
CA MET A 1 -24.97 16.47 12.25
C MET A 1 -23.89 15.39 12.13
N ARG A 2 -23.34 15.13 10.94
CA ARG A 2 -22.17 14.24 10.81
C ARG A 2 -20.94 15.01 11.29
N ALA A 3 -20.15 14.41 12.18
CA ALA A 3 -18.90 15.00 12.64
C ALA A 3 -17.95 15.19 11.43
N LYS A 4 -17.36 16.37 11.31
CA LYS A 4 -16.36 16.68 10.28
C LYS A 4 -15.19 15.70 10.39
N THR A 5 -14.77 15.09 9.30
CA THR A 5 -13.75 14.06 9.32
C THR A 5 -12.38 14.73 9.35
N ASN A 6 -11.67 14.64 10.49
CA ASN A 6 -10.34 15.24 10.60
C ASN A 6 -9.28 14.37 9.91
N ARG A 7 -9.00 14.65 8.62
CA ARG A 7 -8.04 13.90 7.81
C ARG A 7 -6.66 13.77 8.46
N THR A 8 -6.14 14.85 9.05
CA THR A 8 -4.81 14.90 9.70
C THR A 8 -4.73 13.90 10.84
N LEU A 9 -5.77 13.87 11.67
CA LEU A 9 -5.84 12.93 12.78
C LEU A 9 -5.89 11.48 12.29
N ILE A 10 -6.68 11.18 11.25
CA ILE A 10 -6.79 9.82 10.71
C ILE A 10 -5.44 9.33 10.15
N LEU A 11 -4.71 10.16 9.40
CA LEU A 11 -3.39 9.76 8.92
C LEU A 11 -2.35 9.66 10.02
N CYS A 12 -2.32 10.58 10.97
CA CYS A 12 -1.39 10.47 12.09
C CYS A 12 -1.62 9.19 12.88
N LEU A 13 -2.89 8.83 13.12
CA LEU A 13 -3.26 7.55 13.74
C LEU A 13 -2.87 6.36 12.87
N LEU A 14 -3.05 6.42 11.55
CA LEU A 14 -2.61 5.36 10.64
C LEU A 14 -1.10 5.15 10.67
N ILE A 15 -0.31 6.24 10.62
CA ILE A 15 1.15 6.19 10.67
C ILE A 15 1.62 5.65 12.02
N ALA A 16 1.02 6.11 13.13
CA ALA A 16 1.33 5.61 14.46
C ALA A 16 0.97 4.12 14.58
N ALA A 17 -0.18 3.70 14.05
CA ALA A 17 -0.59 2.30 14.03
C ALA A 17 0.33 1.44 13.16
N GLY A 18 0.76 1.95 12.00
CA GLY A 18 1.72 1.30 11.12
C GLY A 18 3.09 1.13 11.77
N ALA A 19 3.59 2.15 12.44
CA ALA A 19 4.84 2.08 13.20
C ALA A 19 4.74 1.07 14.36
N ALA A 20 3.64 1.11 15.13
CA ALA A 20 3.39 0.11 16.18
C ALA A 20 3.31 -1.31 15.59
N GLY A 21 2.62 -1.49 14.47
CA GLY A 21 2.52 -2.76 13.76
C GLY A 21 3.87 -3.26 13.22
N PHE A 22 4.73 -2.38 12.73
CA PHE A 22 6.11 -2.70 12.34
C PHE A 22 6.92 -3.26 13.51
N PHE A 23 6.88 -2.58 14.68
CA PHE A 23 7.59 -3.06 15.86
C PHE A 23 7.00 -4.36 16.41
N LEU A 24 5.67 -4.49 16.42
CA LEU A 24 4.99 -5.73 16.80
C LEU A 24 5.35 -6.89 15.88
N ARG A 25 5.44 -6.66 14.56
CA ARG A 25 5.91 -7.65 13.59
C ARG A 25 7.37 -8.03 13.85
N ARG A 26 8.23 -7.08 14.15
CA ARG A 26 9.64 -7.35 14.44
C ARG A 26 9.83 -8.13 15.75
N TRP A 27 9.00 -7.84 16.75
CA TRP A 27 8.92 -8.62 17.99
C TRP A 27 8.36 -10.02 17.76
N GLN A 28 7.34 -10.17 16.91
CA GLN A 28 6.81 -11.47 16.51
C GLN A 28 7.90 -12.31 15.82
N LEU A 29 8.63 -11.74 14.86
CA LEU A 29 9.72 -12.43 14.16
C LEU A 29 10.84 -12.87 15.10
N SER A 30 11.09 -12.14 16.20
CA SER A 30 12.12 -12.52 17.17
C SER A 30 11.66 -13.51 18.25
N THR A 31 10.35 -13.76 18.39
CA THR A 31 9.81 -14.55 19.53
C THR A 31 8.91 -15.72 19.13
N ALA A 32 8.32 -15.69 17.94
CA ALA A 32 7.31 -16.65 17.53
C ALA A 32 7.85 -17.80 16.67
N PHE A 33 9.12 -17.75 16.27
CA PHE A 33 9.73 -18.73 15.37
C PHE A 33 10.88 -19.46 16.07
N ASP A 34 10.87 -20.79 15.99
CA ASP A 34 11.93 -21.66 16.50
C ASP A 34 13.16 -21.65 15.55
N GLU A 35 14.28 -22.27 15.95
CA GLU A 35 15.51 -22.34 15.13
C GLU A 35 15.29 -22.99 13.76
N THR A 36 14.25 -23.82 13.63
CA THR A 36 13.84 -24.46 12.37
C THR A 36 12.86 -23.62 11.53
N GLY A 37 12.52 -22.39 11.96
CA GLY A 37 11.56 -21.51 11.29
C GLY A 37 10.09 -21.88 11.50
N LEU A 38 9.80 -22.84 12.40
CA LEU A 38 8.42 -23.26 12.70
C LEU A 38 7.79 -22.33 13.75
N VAL A 39 6.48 -22.12 13.62
CA VAL A 39 5.71 -21.28 14.53
C VAL A 39 5.53 -21.98 15.88
N LEU A 40 5.98 -21.31 16.95
CA LEU A 40 5.75 -21.74 18.33
C LEU A 40 4.25 -21.61 18.68
N SER A 41 3.60 -22.74 18.93
CA SER A 41 2.19 -22.78 19.31
C SER A 41 1.95 -22.02 20.61
N GLY A 42 1.01 -21.06 20.59
CA GLY A 42 0.65 -20.27 21.77
C GLY A 42 1.46 -18.98 21.98
N SER A 43 2.34 -18.60 21.05
CA SER A 43 3.09 -17.34 21.19
C SER A 43 2.15 -16.12 21.24
N PRO A 44 2.21 -15.27 22.29
CA PRO A 44 1.30 -14.15 22.46
C PRO A 44 1.48 -13.07 21.38
N SER A 45 2.67 -12.97 20.79
CA SER A 45 2.97 -11.97 19.76
C SER A 45 2.13 -12.16 18.50
N ILE A 46 1.78 -13.40 18.16
CA ILE A 46 0.89 -13.73 17.03
C ILE A 46 -0.50 -13.15 17.29
N TRP A 47 -1.10 -13.49 18.44
CA TRP A 47 -2.44 -13.04 18.80
C TRP A 47 -2.53 -11.51 18.92
N ILE A 48 -1.54 -10.89 19.58
CA ILE A 48 -1.48 -9.44 19.76
C ILE A 48 -1.44 -8.74 18.39
N LEU A 49 -0.56 -9.18 17.48
CA LEU A 49 -0.46 -8.56 16.17
C LEU A 49 -1.71 -8.81 15.31
N SER A 50 -2.28 -10.02 15.34
CA SER A 50 -3.50 -10.34 14.58
C SER A 50 -4.70 -9.51 15.05
N VAL A 51 -4.92 -9.41 16.37
CA VAL A 51 -6.01 -8.59 16.94
C VAL A 51 -5.78 -7.12 16.64
N PHE A 52 -4.54 -6.63 16.79
CA PHE A 52 -4.19 -5.25 16.47
C PHE A 52 -4.46 -4.92 15.00
N ALA A 53 -4.01 -5.77 14.08
CA ALA A 53 -4.23 -5.61 12.64
C ALA A 53 -5.74 -5.62 12.30
N LEU A 54 -6.51 -6.52 12.92
CA LEU A 54 -7.97 -6.55 12.77
C LEU A 54 -8.61 -5.24 13.23
N VAL A 55 -8.25 -4.74 14.41
CA VAL A 55 -8.78 -3.48 14.96
C VAL A 55 -8.46 -2.31 14.02
N VAL A 56 -7.22 -2.16 13.57
CA VAL A 56 -6.83 -1.08 12.64
C VAL A 56 -7.60 -1.18 11.32
N THR A 57 -7.78 -2.38 10.78
CA THR A 57 -8.55 -2.61 9.54
C THR A 57 -10.02 -2.23 9.72
N VAL A 58 -10.64 -2.59 10.86
CA VAL A 58 -12.02 -2.20 11.18
C VAL A 58 -12.14 -0.69 11.34
N LEU A 59 -11.19 -0.04 12.01
CA LEU A 59 -11.17 1.42 12.14
C LEU A 59 -11.04 2.12 10.79
N ALA A 60 -10.22 1.60 9.87
CA ALA A 60 -10.11 2.09 8.51
C ALA A 60 -11.44 1.95 7.75
N ALA A 61 -12.13 0.82 7.90
CA ALA A 61 -13.46 0.60 7.30
C ALA A 61 -14.52 1.56 7.87
N VAL A 62 -14.51 1.79 9.19
CA VAL A 62 -15.41 2.75 9.85
C VAL A 62 -15.13 4.18 9.37
N ALA A 63 -13.85 4.58 9.27
CA ALA A 63 -13.47 5.88 8.74
C ALA A 63 -13.97 6.07 7.31
N ALA A 64 -13.73 5.08 6.45
CA ALA A 64 -14.21 5.07 5.06
C ALA A 64 -15.75 5.12 4.95
N ALA A 65 -16.47 4.39 5.80
CA ALA A 65 -17.94 4.34 5.78
C ALA A 65 -18.60 5.68 6.15
N ARG A 66 -17.91 6.51 6.96
CA ARG A 66 -18.39 7.82 7.43
C ARG A 66 -18.26 8.92 6.39
N LEU A 67 -17.40 8.75 5.37
CA LEU A 67 -17.21 9.73 4.30
C LEU A 67 -18.43 9.88 3.41
N ASP A 68 -18.60 11.02 2.77
CA ASP A 68 -19.65 11.19 1.76
C ASP A 68 -19.29 10.47 0.46
N LYS A 69 -20.33 10.08 -0.29
CA LYS A 69 -20.15 9.47 -1.60
C LYS A 69 -19.75 10.57 -2.59
N ARG A 70 -18.53 10.49 -3.11
CA ARG A 70 -18.04 11.32 -4.22
C ARG A 70 -17.44 10.41 -5.28
N SER A 71 -17.67 10.76 -6.54
CA SER A 71 -17.20 9.97 -7.69
C SER A 71 -16.42 10.80 -8.70
N ALA A 72 -16.67 12.11 -8.76
CA ALA A 72 -15.95 13.02 -9.65
C ALA A 72 -14.49 13.18 -9.22
N TYR A 73 -13.61 13.23 -10.21
CA TYR A 73 -12.17 13.37 -9.99
C TYR A 73 -11.81 14.69 -9.30
N THR A 74 -12.36 15.78 -9.80
CA THR A 74 -12.08 17.15 -9.34
C THR A 74 -12.49 17.40 -7.90
N ASP A 75 -13.47 16.65 -7.39
CA ASP A 75 -13.96 16.78 -6.02
C ASP A 75 -13.09 16.04 -4.99
N CYS A 76 -12.15 15.22 -5.48
CA CYS A 76 -11.43 14.22 -4.68
C CYS A 76 -9.90 14.36 -4.75
N PHE A 77 -9.36 14.98 -5.81
CA PHE A 77 -7.92 15.12 -6.01
C PHE A 77 -7.55 16.60 -6.18
N SER A 78 -6.60 17.06 -5.38
CA SER A 78 -6.09 18.42 -5.41
C SER A 78 -4.79 18.52 -6.23
N SER A 79 -4.49 19.71 -6.76
CA SER A 79 -3.26 19.99 -7.51
C SER A 79 -2.10 20.46 -6.62
N GLY A 80 -2.06 20.03 -5.36
CA GLY A 80 -1.08 20.52 -4.40
C GLY A 80 0.35 20.01 -4.65
N ALA A 81 1.32 20.90 -4.42
CA ALA A 81 2.75 20.61 -4.48
C ALA A 81 3.23 19.53 -3.48
N PRO A 82 2.76 19.48 -2.21
CA PRO A 82 3.22 18.45 -1.29
C PRO A 82 2.74 17.06 -1.71
N GLU A 83 1.53 16.94 -2.25
CA GLU A 83 1.01 15.70 -2.78
C GLU A 83 1.84 15.21 -3.97
N MET A 84 2.20 16.11 -4.89
CA MET A 84 3.11 15.80 -5.99
C MET A 84 4.46 15.30 -5.45
N ALA A 85 5.05 15.99 -4.46
CA ALA A 85 6.35 15.60 -3.91
C ALA A 85 6.34 14.19 -3.32
N VAL A 86 5.32 13.85 -2.52
CA VAL A 86 5.18 12.49 -1.95
C VAL A 86 4.94 11.46 -3.04
N THR A 87 4.16 11.81 -4.06
CA THR A 87 3.88 10.95 -5.21
C THR A 87 5.15 10.67 -6.03
N VAL A 88 5.98 11.67 -6.29
CA VAL A 88 7.27 11.51 -6.99
C VAL A 88 8.27 10.74 -6.13
N LEU A 89 8.32 10.99 -4.82
CA LEU A 89 9.15 10.21 -3.89
C LEU A 89 8.75 8.74 -3.90
N SER A 90 7.46 8.43 -3.87
CA SER A 90 6.96 7.05 -3.95
C SER A 90 7.39 6.35 -5.24
N ALA A 91 7.32 7.07 -6.37
CA ALA A 91 7.80 6.58 -7.66
C ALA A 91 9.32 6.34 -7.65
N ALA A 92 10.09 7.26 -7.07
CA ALA A 92 11.54 7.13 -6.96
C ALA A 92 11.97 5.92 -6.11
N LEU A 93 11.26 5.64 -5.00
CA LEU A 93 11.53 4.47 -4.17
C LEU A 93 11.22 3.16 -4.90
N VAL A 94 10.09 3.08 -5.60
CA VAL A 94 9.76 1.89 -6.43
C VAL A 94 10.81 1.72 -7.53
N LEU A 95 11.20 2.80 -8.22
CA LEU A 95 12.22 2.76 -9.25
C LEU A 95 13.57 2.25 -8.71
N ALA A 96 14.02 2.81 -7.59
CA ALA A 96 15.27 2.41 -6.94
C ALA A 96 15.24 0.92 -6.55
N GLY A 97 14.13 0.46 -5.96
CA GLY A 97 13.93 -0.94 -5.63
C GLY A 97 13.99 -1.86 -6.86
N CYS A 98 13.36 -1.47 -7.97
CA CYS A 98 13.38 -2.24 -9.22
C CYS A 98 14.75 -2.26 -9.90
N VAL A 99 15.47 -1.13 -9.91
CA VAL A 99 16.83 -1.04 -10.45
C VAL A 99 17.80 -1.89 -9.62
N LEU A 100 17.72 -1.82 -8.29
CA LEU A 100 18.53 -2.67 -7.41
C LEU A 100 18.17 -4.16 -7.57
N ALA A 101 16.89 -4.50 -7.71
CA ALA A 101 16.46 -5.87 -7.98
C ALA A 101 17.07 -6.41 -9.28
N MET A 102 17.18 -5.57 -10.31
CA MET A 102 17.78 -5.88 -11.59
C MET A 102 19.30 -6.05 -11.47
N ALA A 103 19.98 -5.13 -10.78
CA ALA A 103 21.42 -5.18 -10.55
C ALA A 103 21.85 -6.43 -9.76
N ASN A 104 21.03 -6.84 -8.79
CA ASN A 104 21.31 -7.98 -7.92
C ASN A 104 20.76 -9.33 -8.46
N GLY A 105 20.08 -9.34 -9.62
CA GLY A 105 19.45 -10.55 -10.16
C GLY A 105 18.37 -11.19 -9.28
N GLN A 106 17.75 -10.42 -8.38
CA GLN A 106 16.82 -10.94 -7.35
C GLN A 106 15.39 -11.18 -7.85
N ARG A 107 15.02 -10.55 -8.96
CA ARG A 107 13.70 -10.63 -9.59
C ARG A 107 13.82 -10.96 -11.06
N THR A 108 12.76 -11.54 -11.63
CA THR A 108 12.70 -11.82 -13.07
C THR A 108 12.71 -10.52 -13.87
N ALA A 109 13.28 -10.57 -15.07
CA ALA A 109 13.33 -9.40 -15.98
C ALA A 109 11.94 -8.80 -16.24
N LEU A 110 10.90 -9.65 -16.32
CA LEU A 110 9.52 -9.19 -16.48
C LEU A 110 9.05 -8.31 -15.31
N VAL A 111 9.30 -8.74 -14.06
CA VAL A 111 8.87 -7.99 -12.86
C VAL A 111 9.65 -6.67 -12.74
N THR A 112 10.94 -6.67 -13.05
CA THR A 112 11.75 -5.44 -12.98
C THR A 112 11.36 -4.42 -14.04
N VAL A 113 11.13 -4.86 -15.29
CA VAL A 113 10.67 -3.97 -16.38
C VAL A 113 9.28 -3.40 -16.07
N LEU A 114 8.34 -4.23 -15.63
CA LEU A 114 7.00 -3.75 -15.22
C LEU A 114 7.09 -2.80 -14.03
N GLY A 115 7.99 -3.06 -13.08
CA GLY A 115 8.19 -2.19 -11.92
C GLY A 115 8.78 -0.83 -12.28
N VAL A 116 9.74 -0.77 -13.21
CA VAL A 116 10.25 0.50 -13.76
C VAL A 116 9.13 1.25 -14.48
N ALA A 117 8.34 0.57 -15.33
CA ALA A 117 7.20 1.18 -16.00
C ALA A 117 6.14 1.70 -15.01
N ALA A 118 5.86 0.94 -13.94
CA ALA A 118 4.94 1.35 -12.87
C ALA A 118 5.44 2.59 -12.13
N ALA A 119 6.73 2.65 -11.79
CA ALA A 119 7.33 3.82 -11.15
C ALA A 119 7.20 5.08 -12.03
N LEU A 120 7.50 4.97 -13.33
CA LEU A 120 7.34 6.07 -14.28
C LEU A 120 5.87 6.51 -14.39
N ALA A 121 4.94 5.55 -14.44
CA ALA A 121 3.50 5.82 -14.48
C ALA A 121 3.02 6.54 -13.20
N MET A 122 3.47 6.10 -12.02
CA MET A 122 3.20 6.76 -10.74
C MET A 122 3.72 8.21 -10.74
N GLY A 123 4.96 8.42 -11.18
CA GLY A 123 5.53 9.77 -11.30
C GLY A 123 4.73 10.65 -12.27
N ALA A 124 4.32 10.10 -13.42
CA ALA A 124 3.51 10.82 -14.40
C ALA A 124 2.15 11.26 -13.83
N VAL A 125 1.47 10.40 -13.06
CA VAL A 125 0.22 10.78 -12.36
C VAL A 125 0.45 11.96 -11.42
N GLY A 126 1.54 11.96 -10.64
CA GLY A 126 1.87 13.07 -9.74
C GLY A 126 2.04 14.39 -10.49
N LEU A 127 2.77 14.35 -11.62
CA LEU A 127 3.00 15.52 -12.47
C LEU A 127 1.73 16.02 -13.15
N LEU A 128 0.91 15.11 -13.69
CA LEU A 128 -0.37 15.45 -14.33
C LEU A 128 -1.34 16.08 -13.32
N ARG A 129 -1.43 15.53 -12.10
CA ARG A 129 -2.23 16.08 -11.01
C ARG A 129 -1.81 17.49 -10.62
N CYS A 130 -0.51 17.74 -10.49
CA CYS A 130 0.02 19.08 -10.19
C CYS A 130 -0.32 20.10 -11.29
N ARG A 131 -0.49 19.65 -12.54
CA ARG A 131 -0.93 20.49 -13.67
C ARG A 131 -2.45 20.64 -13.76
N GLY A 132 -3.22 20.04 -12.84
CA GLY A 132 -4.68 20.04 -12.88
C GLY A 132 -5.27 19.16 -13.99
N VAL A 133 -4.46 18.28 -14.60
CA VAL A 133 -4.89 17.39 -15.68
C VAL A 133 -5.26 16.03 -15.08
N VAL A 134 -6.44 15.53 -15.46
CA VAL A 134 -6.89 14.19 -15.08
C VAL A 134 -6.00 13.15 -15.77
N PRO A 135 -5.30 12.26 -15.04
CA PRO A 135 -4.52 11.18 -15.62
C PRO A 135 -5.40 10.25 -16.43
N VAL A 136 -4.91 9.77 -17.58
CA VAL A 136 -5.60 8.72 -18.33
C VAL A 136 -5.56 7.40 -17.56
N ALA A 137 -6.68 6.68 -17.56
CA ALA A 137 -6.87 5.43 -16.82
C ALA A 137 -5.76 4.39 -17.03
N ALA A 138 -5.20 4.33 -18.25
CA ALA A 138 -4.11 3.43 -18.59
C ALA A 138 -2.84 3.63 -17.72
N VAL A 139 -2.59 4.84 -17.22
CA VAL A 139 -1.44 5.11 -16.34
C VAL A 139 -1.61 4.41 -14.99
N HIS A 140 -2.85 4.23 -14.50
CA HIS A 140 -3.12 3.44 -13.30
C HIS A 140 -3.12 1.92 -13.55
N LEU A 141 -3.30 1.49 -14.79
CA LEU A 141 -3.24 0.07 -15.17
C LEU A 141 -1.82 -0.49 -15.07
N ILE A 142 -0.79 0.30 -15.35
CA ILE A 142 0.62 -0.15 -15.34
C ILE A 142 1.06 -0.59 -13.92
N PRO A 143 0.88 0.22 -12.84
CA PRO A 143 1.15 -0.25 -11.48
C PRO A 143 0.31 -1.46 -11.08
N CYS A 144 -0.96 -1.53 -11.51
CA CYS A 144 -1.81 -2.69 -11.24
C CYS A 144 -1.24 -3.97 -11.87
N ALA A 145 -0.82 -3.92 -13.14
CA ALA A 145 -0.20 -5.05 -13.83
C ALA A 145 1.12 -5.48 -13.17
N TYR A 146 1.97 -4.51 -12.79
CA TYR A 146 3.19 -4.79 -12.01
C TYR A 146 2.89 -5.54 -10.70
N LEU A 147 1.89 -5.09 -9.94
CA LEU A 147 1.50 -5.70 -8.67
C LEU A 147 0.95 -7.11 -8.86
N ILE A 148 0.08 -7.33 -9.86
CA ILE A 148 -0.47 -8.64 -10.18
C ILE A 148 0.62 -9.61 -10.59
N VAL A 149 1.54 -9.21 -11.48
CA VAL A 149 2.65 -10.08 -11.90
C VAL A 149 3.60 -10.37 -10.74
N THR A 150 3.88 -9.36 -9.91
CA THR A 150 4.66 -9.55 -8.66
C THR A 150 3.98 -10.56 -7.75
N LEU A 151 2.67 -10.43 -7.54
CA LEU A 151 1.88 -11.35 -6.72
C LEU A 151 1.92 -12.77 -7.25
N ILE A 152 1.79 -12.97 -8.57
CA ILE A 152 1.89 -14.30 -9.19
C ILE A 152 3.27 -14.93 -8.95
N VAL A 153 4.34 -14.15 -9.10
CA VAL A 153 5.71 -14.64 -8.90
C VAL A 153 5.98 -14.95 -7.43
N ASP A 154 5.55 -14.06 -6.52
CA ASP A 154 5.72 -14.25 -5.08
C ASP A 154 4.84 -15.42 -4.57
N PHE A 155 3.61 -15.58 -5.08
CA PHE A 155 2.72 -16.70 -4.73
C PHE A 155 3.31 -18.05 -5.11
N ARG A 156 4.05 -18.17 -6.23
CA ARG A 156 4.77 -19.41 -6.56
C ARG A 156 5.83 -19.79 -5.54
N ARG A 157 6.44 -18.79 -4.87
CA ARG A 157 7.39 -19.03 -3.78
C ARG A 157 6.66 -19.40 -2.50
N TRP A 158 5.59 -18.67 -2.18
CA TRP A 158 4.76 -18.91 -1.01
C TRP A 158 4.03 -20.26 -1.06
N SER A 159 3.68 -20.78 -2.24
CA SER A 159 3.00 -22.08 -2.37
C SER A 159 3.86 -23.28 -1.97
N VAL A 160 5.17 -23.09 -1.85
CA VAL A 160 6.11 -24.14 -1.38
C VAL A 160 6.19 -24.15 0.15
N ASP A 161 5.91 -23.01 0.80
CA ASP A 161 6.02 -22.84 2.24
C ASP A 161 4.65 -23.06 2.92
N PRO A 162 4.52 -23.99 3.88
CA PRO A 162 3.27 -24.21 4.58
C PRO A 162 2.86 -23.06 5.53
N THR A 163 3.76 -22.11 5.82
CA THR A 163 3.61 -21.16 6.93
C THR A 163 3.01 -19.83 6.47
N VAL A 164 1.69 -19.72 6.47
CA VAL A 164 0.95 -18.51 6.01
C VAL A 164 1.40 -17.23 6.74
N LEU A 165 1.81 -17.34 7.99
CA LEU A 165 2.16 -16.21 8.84
C LEU A 165 3.41 -15.45 8.36
N ASP A 166 4.21 -16.06 7.51
CA ASP A 166 5.45 -15.48 6.97
C ASP A 166 5.15 -14.44 5.90
N TYR A 167 4.10 -14.67 5.09
CA TYR A 167 3.77 -13.81 3.96
C TYR A 167 2.39 -13.16 4.04
N CYS A 168 1.59 -13.43 5.07
CA CYS A 168 0.21 -12.91 5.17
C CYS A 168 0.12 -11.38 5.08
N PHE A 169 1.03 -10.65 5.73
CA PHE A 169 1.04 -9.18 5.71
C PHE A 169 1.45 -8.64 4.34
N ASP A 170 2.44 -9.25 3.68
CA ASP A 170 2.83 -8.94 2.30
C ASP A 170 1.65 -9.15 1.34
N LEU A 171 0.93 -10.26 1.50
CA LEU A 171 -0.23 -10.61 0.70
C LEU A 171 -1.35 -9.59 0.89
N PHE A 172 -1.69 -9.22 2.14
CA PHE A 172 -2.70 -8.19 2.40
C PHE A 172 -2.29 -6.81 1.88
N ALA A 173 -1.00 -6.44 2.00
CA ALA A 173 -0.47 -5.20 1.43
C ALA A 173 -0.63 -5.19 -0.09
N ALA A 174 -0.26 -6.28 -0.76
CA ALA A 174 -0.37 -6.41 -2.21
C ALA A 174 -1.83 -6.36 -2.68
N ILE A 175 -2.73 -7.12 -2.04
CA ILE A 175 -4.17 -7.11 -2.35
C ILE A 175 -4.74 -5.71 -2.16
N GLY A 176 -4.45 -5.07 -1.01
CA GLY A 176 -4.90 -3.70 -0.73
C GLY A 176 -4.43 -2.70 -1.78
N THR A 177 -3.17 -2.83 -2.22
CA THR A 177 -2.60 -1.96 -3.26
C THR A 177 -3.24 -2.20 -4.63
N VAL A 178 -3.49 -3.46 -5.02
CA VAL A 178 -4.20 -3.79 -6.27
C VAL A 178 -5.62 -3.24 -6.24
N CYS A 179 -6.37 -3.49 -5.17
CA CYS A 179 -7.73 -2.97 -5.02
C CYS A 179 -7.75 -1.42 -5.03
N ALA A 180 -6.79 -0.77 -4.37
CA ALA A 180 -6.69 0.68 -4.38
C ALA A 180 -6.40 1.23 -5.79
N THR A 181 -5.45 0.65 -6.52
CA THR A 181 -5.10 1.12 -7.88
C THR A 181 -6.25 0.95 -8.88
N VAL A 182 -6.99 -0.17 -8.81
CA VAL A 182 -8.21 -0.38 -9.62
C VAL A 182 -9.30 0.63 -9.28
N ASN A 183 -9.53 0.91 -8.00
CA ASN A 183 -10.52 1.90 -7.60
C ASN A 183 -10.09 3.34 -7.95
N LEU A 184 -8.80 3.66 -7.90
CA LEU A 184 -8.25 4.95 -8.34
C LEU A 184 -8.48 5.19 -9.84
N MET A 185 -8.30 4.16 -10.67
CA MET A 185 -8.59 4.21 -12.09
C MET A 185 -10.06 4.59 -12.38
N GLY A 186 -11.00 4.20 -11.50
CA GLY A 186 -12.42 4.57 -11.63
C GLY A 186 -12.68 6.08 -11.58
N PHE A 187 -11.83 6.84 -10.89
CA PHE A 187 -11.96 8.30 -10.85
C PHE A 187 -11.59 8.96 -12.17
N CYS A 188 -10.74 8.34 -13.01
CA CYS A 188 -10.43 8.85 -14.35
C CYS A 188 -11.67 8.92 -15.27
N PHE A 189 -12.76 8.25 -14.90
CA PHE A 189 -14.04 8.24 -15.60
C PHE A 189 -15.18 8.88 -14.79
N ASP A 190 -14.86 9.62 -13.72
CA ASP A 190 -15.81 10.20 -12.77
C ASP A 190 -16.78 9.19 -12.12
N LYS A 191 -16.39 7.91 -12.12
CA LYS A 191 -17.10 6.78 -11.50
C LYS A 191 -16.37 6.27 -10.26
N GLY A 192 -15.64 7.16 -9.59
CA GLY A 192 -14.87 6.85 -8.40
C GLY A 192 -15.74 6.34 -7.26
N ARG A 193 -15.21 5.40 -6.48
CA ARG A 193 -15.85 4.85 -5.29
C ARG A 193 -15.08 5.28 -4.04
N ARG A 194 -15.15 6.58 -3.72
CA ARG A 194 -14.36 7.22 -2.63
C ARG A 194 -14.23 6.38 -1.36
N ARG A 195 -15.32 5.86 -0.82
CA ARG A 195 -15.31 5.06 0.41
C ARG A 195 -14.46 3.79 0.26
N GLU A 196 -14.68 3.03 -0.81
CA GLU A 196 -13.93 1.80 -1.08
C GLU A 196 -12.46 2.10 -1.33
N THR A 197 -12.15 3.14 -2.10
CA THR A 197 -10.78 3.56 -2.38
C THR A 197 -10.04 3.97 -1.11
N VAL A 198 -10.66 4.75 -0.23
CA VAL A 198 -10.06 5.15 1.05
C VAL A 198 -9.78 3.94 1.92
N PHE A 199 -10.74 3.02 2.04
CA PHE A 199 -10.53 1.79 2.81
C PHE A 199 -9.30 1.02 2.31
N TRP A 200 -9.21 0.78 1.00
CA TRP A 200 -8.09 0.04 0.42
C TRP A 200 -6.75 0.79 0.52
N CYS A 201 -6.76 2.12 0.39
CA CYS A 201 -5.58 2.95 0.60
C CYS A 201 -5.09 2.88 2.05
N LEU A 202 -5.98 3.05 3.04
CA LEU A 202 -5.61 3.00 4.46
C LEU A 202 -5.15 1.60 4.88
N ALA A 203 -5.94 0.56 4.55
CA ALA A 203 -5.62 -0.81 4.90
C ALA A 203 -4.33 -1.28 4.20
N GLY A 204 -4.19 -1.03 2.89
CA GLY A 204 -2.99 -1.38 2.14
C GLY A 204 -1.75 -0.65 2.65
N CYS A 205 -1.86 0.64 2.99
CA CYS A 205 -0.75 1.41 3.58
C CYS A 205 -0.33 0.84 4.95
N PHE A 206 -1.30 0.52 5.80
CA PHE A 206 -1.04 -0.13 7.10
C PHE A 206 -0.30 -1.46 6.93
N PHE A 207 -0.83 -2.39 6.13
CA PHE A 207 -0.21 -3.68 5.92
C PHE A 207 1.16 -3.57 5.25
N ALA A 208 1.33 -2.62 4.32
CA ALA A 208 2.63 -2.33 3.72
C ALA A 208 3.64 -1.88 4.79
N MET A 209 3.27 -0.99 5.72
CA MET A 209 4.15 -0.59 6.83
C MET A 209 4.50 -1.75 7.76
N VAL A 210 3.53 -2.62 8.09
CA VAL A 210 3.77 -3.82 8.91
C VAL A 210 4.75 -4.76 8.21
N SER A 211 4.59 -4.98 6.90
CA SER A 211 5.44 -5.88 6.11
C SER A 211 6.91 -5.45 6.02
N LEU A 212 7.20 -4.14 6.18
CA LEU A 212 8.58 -3.64 6.16
C LEU A 212 9.46 -4.25 7.27
N GLY A 213 8.87 -4.81 8.34
CA GLY A 213 9.60 -5.41 9.46
C GLY A 213 10.43 -6.64 9.09
N ASP A 214 10.08 -7.30 7.98
CA ASP A 214 10.59 -8.60 7.52
C ASP A 214 11.50 -8.47 6.28
N MET A 215 11.49 -7.30 5.63
CA MET A 215 11.96 -7.18 4.24
C MET A 215 13.43 -6.79 4.10
N GLY A 216 14.12 -7.44 3.15
CA GLY A 216 15.39 -6.96 2.61
C GLY A 216 15.23 -5.64 1.84
N VAL A 217 16.34 -4.93 1.63
CA VAL A 217 16.37 -3.55 1.07
C VAL A 217 15.55 -3.37 -0.20
N VAL A 218 15.62 -4.30 -1.16
CA VAL A 218 14.85 -4.22 -2.41
C VAL A 218 13.34 -4.22 -2.17
N ARG A 219 12.85 -5.14 -1.33
CA ARG A 219 11.43 -5.20 -0.99
C ARG A 219 11.01 -4.02 -0.09
N TRP A 220 11.91 -3.55 0.76
CA TRP A 220 11.68 -2.37 1.59
C TRP A 220 11.44 -1.12 0.74
N LEU A 221 12.26 -0.90 -0.30
CA LEU A 221 12.12 0.22 -1.22
C LEU A 221 10.83 0.15 -2.05
N THR A 222 10.53 -1.02 -2.64
CA THR A 222 9.32 -1.15 -3.47
C THR A 222 8.06 -1.06 -2.62
N THR A 223 7.99 -1.76 -1.50
CA THR A 223 6.80 -1.78 -0.62
C THR A 223 6.64 -0.46 0.13
N GLY A 224 7.73 0.14 0.58
CA GLY A 224 7.72 1.48 1.20
C GLY A 224 7.27 2.56 0.22
N GLY A 225 7.72 2.49 -1.04
CA GLY A 225 7.21 3.35 -2.11
C GLY A 225 5.71 3.18 -2.33
N LEU A 226 5.21 1.95 -2.42
CA LEU A 226 3.77 1.68 -2.54
C LEU A 226 2.99 2.17 -1.31
N ALA A 227 3.54 2.03 -0.10
CA ALA A 227 2.92 2.55 1.12
C ALA A 227 2.74 4.08 1.07
N LEU A 228 3.76 4.83 0.64
CA LEU A 228 3.68 6.27 0.44
C LEU A 228 2.63 6.65 -0.62
N TRP A 229 2.60 5.90 -1.72
CA TRP A 229 1.60 6.10 -2.77
C TRP A 229 0.18 5.92 -2.25
N LEU A 230 -0.08 4.86 -1.47
CA LEU A 230 -1.38 4.64 -0.87
C LEU A 230 -1.73 5.71 0.17
N GLY A 231 -0.75 6.13 0.98
CA GLY A 231 -0.91 7.18 1.98
C GLY A 231 -1.33 8.52 1.37
N VAL A 232 -0.64 8.97 0.31
CA VAL A 232 -0.97 10.25 -0.36
C VAL A 232 -2.31 10.19 -1.09
N ASN A 233 -2.67 9.07 -1.72
CA ASN A 233 -3.99 8.93 -2.35
C ASN A 233 -5.11 8.85 -1.30
N GLY A 234 -4.88 8.15 -0.19
CA GLY A 234 -5.80 8.11 0.94
C GLY A 234 -6.00 9.47 1.59
N TRP A 235 -4.93 10.27 1.72
CA TRP A 235 -4.97 11.64 2.24
C TRP A 235 -5.94 12.54 1.48
N GLN A 236 -5.79 12.58 0.15
CA GLN A 236 -6.59 13.44 -0.72
C GLN A 236 -8.06 13.04 -0.64
N LEU A 237 -8.33 11.73 -0.64
CA LEU A 237 -9.69 11.21 -0.54
C LEU A 237 -10.32 11.39 0.86
N LEU A 238 -9.57 11.76 1.89
CA LEU A 238 -10.11 12.15 3.20
C LEU A 238 -10.50 13.63 3.27
N GLU A 239 -10.27 14.42 2.21
CA GLU A 239 -10.64 15.85 2.16
C GLU A 239 -12.17 16.03 2.13
N ASP A 240 -12.69 16.84 3.06
CA ASP A 240 -14.11 17.24 3.13
C ASP A 240 -14.37 18.43 2.19
#